data_AF-A0A4J2GLR8-F1
#
_entry.id   AF-A0A4J2GLR8-F1
#
_cell.length_a   1.000
_cell.length_b   1.000
_cell.length_c   1.000
_cell.angle_alpha   90.00
_cell.angle_beta   90.00
_cell.angle_gamma   90.00
#
_symmetry.space_group_name_H-M   'P 1'
#
loop_
_entity.id
_entity.type
_entity.pdbx_description
1 polymer ?
#
loop_
_entity_poly.entity_id
_entity_poly.type
_entity_poly.pdbx_seq_one_letter_code
_entity_poly.pdbx_strand_id
1 'polypeptide(L)'
;MEVVTTQRFGSKYFDVYGDIQNPLFVAVEVAEMIEIQNTTDLLKRVDDDEKLTYVISRAGQKREMNMLTEFGVYEVLSQSRKPLAKEFKKVVKHILKEIRLNGYYMAGELVEEPQTTIKAPDTLAEAERYYIDTLAKAIAEAQNMDDKSRLTSKLTRFMQEVEPQWN
;
A
#
# COMPACT_ATOMS: atom_id res chain seq x y z
N MET A 1 16.88 23.71 -1.31
CA MET A 1 15.87 22.77 -0.77
C MET A 1 15.53 23.23 0.63
N GLU A 2 14.25 23.26 0.96
CA GLU A 2 13.75 23.73 2.26
C GLU A 2 13.25 22.55 3.10
N VAL A 3 13.16 22.77 4.41
CA VAL A 3 12.61 21.78 5.35
C VAL A 3 11.10 21.87 5.29
N VAL A 4 10.45 20.74 5.04
CA VAL A 4 8.98 20.63 4.98
C VAL A 4 8.41 20.39 6.37
N THR A 5 9.08 19.53 7.14
CA THR A 5 8.68 19.21 8.51
C THR A 5 9.87 18.69 9.31
N THR A 6 9.84 18.90 10.62
CA THR A 6 10.81 18.33 11.55
C THR A 6 10.11 17.24 12.36
N GLN A 7 10.66 16.04 12.30
CA GLN A 7 10.09 14.88 13.00
C GLN A 7 10.95 14.45 14.17
N ARG A 8 10.29 13.99 15.23
CA ARG A 8 10.94 13.47 16.43
C ARG A 8 10.98 11.95 16.42
N PHE A 9 12.17 11.40 16.53
CA PHE A 9 12.41 9.97 16.67
C PHE A 9 13.17 9.67 17.96
N GLY A 10 12.45 9.13 18.96
CA GLY A 10 12.99 8.99 20.31
C GLY A 10 13.36 10.35 20.91
N SER A 11 14.64 10.55 21.22
CA SER A 11 15.20 11.82 21.69
C SER A 11 15.81 12.68 20.59
N LYS A 12 15.89 12.18 19.35
CA LYS A 12 16.48 12.90 18.22
C LYS A 12 15.40 13.58 17.38
N TYR A 13 15.76 14.72 16.80
CA TYR A 13 14.96 15.41 15.78
C TYR A 13 15.69 15.29 14.45
N PHE A 14 14.95 15.09 13.37
CA PHE A 14 15.47 15.09 12.02
C PHE A 14 14.56 15.89 11.11
N ASP A 15 15.16 16.56 10.13
CA ASP A 15 14.45 17.38 9.17
C ASP A 15 14.10 16.54 7.93
N VAL A 16 12.86 16.67 7.48
CA VAL A 16 12.38 16.10 6.22
C VAL A 16 12.35 17.20 5.18
N TYR A 17 12.99 16.95 4.06
CA TYR A 17 13.13 17.88 2.93
C TYR A 17 12.24 17.44 1.75
N GLY A 18 12.11 18.29 0.74
CA GLY A 18 11.37 17.96 -0.49
C GLY A 18 9.92 18.41 -0.40
N ASP A 19 8.98 17.48 -0.51
CA ASP A 19 7.54 17.72 -0.32
C ASP A 19 6.87 16.51 0.34
N ILE A 20 5.56 16.60 0.60
CA ILE A 20 4.80 15.54 1.27
C ILE A 20 4.72 14.25 0.43
N GLN A 21 4.71 14.36 -0.90
CA GLN A 21 4.63 13.22 -1.82
C GLN A 21 6.00 12.58 -2.05
N ASN A 22 7.07 13.38 -2.03
CA ASN A 22 8.44 12.95 -2.28
C ASN A 22 9.36 13.43 -1.15
N PRO A 23 9.24 12.85 0.05
CA PRO A 23 10.07 13.24 1.18
C PRO A 23 11.51 12.76 0.98
N LEU A 24 12.44 13.60 1.40
CA LEU A 24 13.88 13.34 1.34
C LEU A 24 14.51 13.41 2.74
N PHE A 25 15.40 12.47 3.01
CA PHE A 25 16.00 12.27 4.33
C PHE A 25 17.52 12.36 4.23
N VAL A 26 18.17 13.07 5.15
CA VAL A 26 19.63 13.16 5.16
C VAL A 26 20.22 11.81 5.55
N ALA A 27 21.05 11.21 4.68
CA ALA A 27 21.55 9.85 4.85
C ALA A 27 22.33 9.64 6.16
N VAL A 28 23.11 10.64 6.60
CA VAL A 28 23.87 10.56 7.86
C VAL A 28 22.94 10.52 9.08
N GLU A 29 21.83 11.28 9.05
CA GLU A 29 20.86 11.31 10.16
C GLU A 29 20.09 9.98 10.24
N VAL A 30 19.74 9.41 9.08
CA VAL A 30 19.16 8.06 8.99
C VAL A 30 20.15 7.03 9.56
N ALA A 31 21.42 7.07 9.15
CA ALA A 31 22.45 6.17 9.66
C ALA A 31 22.56 6.25 11.20
N GLU A 32 22.63 7.47 11.73
CA GLU A 32 22.70 7.72 13.17
C GLU A 32 21.45 7.27 13.94
N MET A 33 20.27 7.32 13.32
CA MET A 33 19.01 6.88 13.92
C MET A 33 18.98 5.37 14.15
N ILE A 34 19.54 4.60 13.21
CA ILE A 34 19.63 3.14 13.30
C ILE A 34 21.01 2.66 13.77
N GLU A 35 21.84 3.57 14.30
CA GLU A 35 23.17 3.30 14.85
C GLU A 35 24.16 2.63 13.87
N ILE A 36 24.07 2.99 12.59
CA ILE A 36 25.07 2.64 11.58
C ILE A 36 26.15 3.72 11.60
N GLN A 37 27.40 3.30 11.83
CA GLN A 37 28.54 4.21 11.93
C GLN A 37 29.01 4.73 10.57
N ASN A 38 29.03 3.86 9.56
CA ASN A 38 29.55 4.21 8.23
C ASN A 38 28.40 4.50 7.26
N THR A 39 28.15 5.79 7.01
CA THR A 39 27.13 6.25 6.06
C THR A 39 27.49 5.86 4.61
N THR A 40 28.78 5.80 4.26
CA THR A 40 29.22 5.39 2.92
C THR A 40 28.88 3.92 2.64
N ASP A 41 29.04 3.05 3.64
CA ASP A 41 28.65 1.64 3.49
C ASP A 41 27.13 1.45 3.45
N LEU A 42 26.37 2.35 4.09
CA LEU A 42 24.92 2.40 3.97
C LEU A 42 24.52 2.79 2.54
N LEU A 43 25.10 3.84 1.99
CA LEU A 43 24.79 4.33 0.63
C LEU A 43 25.14 3.33 -0.49
N LYS A 44 26.11 2.44 -0.25
CA LYS A 44 26.44 1.33 -1.18
C LYS A 44 25.38 0.24 -1.25
N ARG A 45 24.51 0.16 -0.24
CA ARG A 45 23.45 -0.85 -0.15
C ARG A 45 22.12 -0.37 -0.71
N VAL A 46 22.02 0.93 -1.00
CA VAL A 46 20.84 1.56 -1.56
C VAL A 46 21.03 1.68 -3.06
N ASP A 47 19.97 1.41 -3.80
CA ASP A 47 19.98 1.50 -5.26
C ASP A 47 20.19 2.96 -5.72
N ASP A 48 20.68 3.13 -6.95
CA ASP A 48 21.12 4.44 -7.43
C ASP A 48 19.96 5.43 -7.66
N ASP A 49 18.74 4.93 -7.90
CA ASP A 49 17.51 5.72 -8.03
C ASP A 49 16.87 6.10 -6.68
N GLU A 50 17.31 5.47 -5.59
CA GLU A 50 16.80 5.70 -4.23
C GLU A 50 17.67 6.63 -3.39
N LYS A 51 18.77 7.12 -3.96
CA LYS A 51 19.70 8.06 -3.32
C LYS A 51 20.04 9.23 -4.25
N LEU A 52 20.22 10.39 -3.64
CA LEU A 52 20.42 11.66 -4.35
C LEU A 52 21.46 12.49 -3.62
N THR A 53 22.10 13.42 -4.31
CA THR A 53 22.98 14.40 -3.67
C THR A 53 22.41 15.79 -3.90
N TYR A 54 22.19 16.53 -2.81
CA TYR A 54 21.62 17.87 -2.83
C TYR A 54 22.47 18.86 -2.04
N VAL A 55 22.51 20.10 -2.54
CA VAL A 55 23.06 21.23 -1.78
C VAL A 55 21.95 21.82 -0.90
N ILE A 56 22.10 21.67 0.41
CA ILE A 56 21.18 22.23 1.41
C ILE A 56 21.84 23.41 2.13
N SER A 57 21.02 24.38 2.56
CA SER A 57 21.48 25.45 3.44
C SER A 57 21.22 25.03 4.88
N ARG A 58 22.27 24.77 5.66
CA ARG A 58 22.18 24.39 7.07
C ARG A 58 23.03 25.34 7.91
N ALA A 59 22.42 25.95 8.93
CA ALA A 59 23.07 26.95 9.79
C ALA A 59 23.76 28.09 9.00
N GLY A 60 23.13 28.55 7.91
CA GLY A 60 23.66 29.63 7.06
C GLY A 60 24.78 29.21 6.10
N GLN A 61 25.18 27.94 6.08
CA GLN A 61 26.18 27.42 5.13
C GLN A 61 25.53 26.47 4.11
N LYS A 62 25.90 26.63 2.84
CA LYS A 62 25.55 25.67 1.78
C LYS A 62 26.49 24.47 1.89
N ARG A 63 25.92 23.27 2.03
CA ARG A 63 26.65 22.01 2.09
C ARG A 63 26.02 20.99 1.16
N GLU A 64 26.85 20.24 0.48
CA GLU A 64 26.44 19.08 -0.30
C GLU A 64 26.22 17.90 0.65
N MET A 65 25.05 17.28 0.56
CA MET A 65 24.62 16.19 1.44
C MET A 65 24.01 15.07 0.62
N ASN A 66 24.32 13.84 1.00
CA ASN A 66 23.65 12.66 0.47
C ASN A 66 22.29 12.51 1.15
N MET A 67 21.28 12.32 0.32
CA MET A 67 19.88 12.20 0.68
C MET A 67 19.35 10.84 0.23
N LEU A 68 18.38 10.32 0.97
CA LEU A 68 17.63 9.12 0.64
C LEU A 68 16.19 9.50 0.32
N THR A 69 15.60 8.82 -0.65
CA THR A 69 14.14 8.82 -0.84
C THR A 69 13.48 7.99 0.26
N GLU A 70 12.14 8.03 0.31
CA GLU A 70 11.37 7.13 1.18
C GLU A 70 11.72 5.65 0.94
N PHE A 71 11.81 5.23 -0.33
CA PHE A 71 12.20 3.87 -0.69
C PHE A 71 13.63 3.54 -0.26
N GLY A 72 14.57 4.48 -0.43
CA GLY A 72 15.93 4.30 0.08
C GLY A 72 16.01 4.09 1.60
N VAL A 73 15.16 4.79 2.37
CA VAL A 73 15.05 4.55 3.82
C VAL A 73 14.50 3.15 4.11
N TYR A 74 13.48 2.70 3.37
CA TYR A 74 12.93 1.36 3.51
C TYR A 74 13.94 0.28 3.17
N GLU A 75 14.77 0.46 2.16
CA GLU A 75 15.80 -0.49 1.77
C GLU A 75 16.87 -0.63 2.88
N VAL A 76 17.34 0.50 3.41
CA VAL A 76 18.26 0.54 4.56
C VAL A 76 17.69 -0.21 5.77
N LEU A 77 16.43 0.03 6.11
CA LEU A 77 15.76 -0.62 7.24
C LEU A 77 15.55 -2.12 7.00
N SER A 78 15.20 -2.48 5.77
CA SER A 78 14.97 -3.87 5.36
C SER A 78 16.24 -4.71 5.50
N GLN A 79 17.39 -4.19 5.07
CA GLN A 79 18.68 -4.87 5.18
C GLN A 79 19.30 -4.83 6.60
N SER A 80 18.93 -3.86 7.44
CA SER A 80 19.58 -3.65 8.73
C SER A 80 19.26 -4.75 9.76
N ARG A 81 20.27 -5.12 10.56
CA ARG A 81 20.15 -6.10 11.67
C ARG A 81 19.94 -5.45 13.04
N LYS A 82 19.86 -4.13 13.09
CA LYS A 82 19.76 -3.33 14.33
C LYS A 82 18.38 -3.51 14.99
N PRO A 83 18.28 -3.38 16.33
CA PRO A 83 17.02 -3.59 17.04
C PRO A 83 15.86 -2.75 16.48
N LEU A 84 16.12 -1.47 16.22
CA LEU A 84 15.13 -0.56 15.66
C LEU A 84 14.59 -1.00 14.29
N ALA A 85 15.49 -1.40 13.39
CA ALA A 85 15.11 -1.91 12.08
C ALA A 85 14.33 -3.23 12.17
N LYS A 86 14.62 -4.07 13.17
CA LYS A 86 13.84 -5.29 13.43
C LYS A 86 12.42 -4.98 13.90
N GLU A 87 12.25 -4.00 14.79
CA GLU A 87 10.91 -3.58 15.23
C GLU A 87 10.11 -2.97 14.07
N PHE A 88 10.73 -2.09 13.26
CA PHE A 88 10.11 -1.58 12.05
C PHE A 88 9.63 -2.71 11.12
N LYS A 89 10.51 -3.68 10.83
CA LYS A 89 10.15 -4.84 9.99
C LYS A 89 9.01 -5.68 10.57
N LYS A 90 8.91 -5.82 11.89
CA LYS A 90 7.78 -6.52 12.53
C LYS A 90 6.48 -5.75 12.30
N VAL A 91 6.49 -4.44 12.47
CA VAL A 91 5.33 -3.57 12.23
C VAL A 91 4.90 -3.65 10.77
N VAL A 92 5.83 -3.52 9.82
CA VAL A 92 5.53 -3.65 8.38
C VAL A 92 4.93 -5.01 8.07
N LYS A 93 5.51 -6.11 8.57
CA LYS A 93 4.95 -7.46 8.39
C LYS A 93 3.54 -7.59 8.97
N HIS A 94 3.27 -6.95 10.10
CA HIS A 94 1.94 -6.94 10.70
C HIS A 94 0.96 -6.18 9.81
N ILE A 95 1.31 -4.97 9.36
CA ILE A 95 0.50 -4.15 8.45
C ILE A 95 0.20 -4.92 7.16
N LEU A 96 1.20 -5.53 6.52
CA LEU A 96 1.01 -6.32 5.31
C LEU A 96 0.07 -7.53 5.55
N LYS A 97 0.18 -8.17 6.72
CA LYS A 97 -0.73 -9.26 7.11
C LYS A 97 -2.16 -8.75 7.32
N GLU A 98 -2.33 -7.62 8.00
CA GLU A 98 -3.63 -7.00 8.21
C GLU A 98 -4.27 -6.58 6.88
N ILE A 99 -3.51 -5.95 5.97
CA ILE A 99 -3.96 -5.61 4.62
C ILE A 99 -4.40 -6.87 3.86
N ARG A 100 -3.64 -7.97 3.95
CA ARG A 100 -4.01 -9.24 3.29
C ARG A 100 -5.29 -9.86 3.86
N LEU A 101 -5.52 -9.73 5.17
CA LEU A 101 -6.66 -10.34 5.86
C LEU A 101 -7.93 -9.52 5.74
N ASN A 102 -7.82 -8.21 5.90
CA ASN A 102 -8.96 -7.30 6.05
C ASN A 102 -9.18 -6.42 4.81
N GLY A 103 -8.29 -6.50 3.81
CA GLY A 103 -8.19 -5.47 2.78
C GLY A 103 -7.60 -4.17 3.33
N TYR A 104 -7.55 -3.13 2.50
CA TYR A 104 -7.21 -1.78 2.93
C TYR A 104 -8.22 -0.78 2.38
N TYR A 105 -8.58 0.21 3.19
CA TYR A 105 -9.52 1.27 2.84
C TYR A 105 -8.73 2.53 2.45
N MET A 106 -8.74 2.91 1.18
CA MET A 106 -8.26 4.21 0.72
C MET A 106 -9.46 5.05 0.29
N ALA A 107 -9.62 6.22 0.92
CA ALA A 107 -10.45 7.31 0.40
C ALA A 107 -11.92 6.98 0.03
N GLY A 108 -12.60 6.15 0.83
CA GLY A 108 -14.06 5.99 0.71
C GLY A 108 -14.55 5.06 -0.40
N GLU A 109 -13.64 4.40 -1.14
CA GLU A 109 -13.99 3.32 -2.06
C GLU A 109 -13.43 1.98 -1.55
N LEU A 110 -14.30 0.97 -1.52
CA LEU A 110 -13.91 -0.42 -1.37
C LEU A 110 -13.20 -0.83 -2.66
N VAL A 111 -11.88 -1.03 -2.61
CA VAL A 111 -11.22 -1.91 -3.58
C VAL A 111 -11.42 -3.34 -3.09
N GLU A 112 -12.63 -3.85 -3.27
CA GLU A 112 -12.96 -5.28 -3.17
C GLU A 112 -12.26 -6.02 -4.33
N GLU A 113 -11.44 -7.07 -4.19
CA GLU A 113 -11.02 -7.89 -3.05
C GLU A 113 -9.65 -8.57 -3.34
N PRO A 114 -8.88 -9.00 -2.32
CA PRO A 114 -7.84 -10.02 -2.48
C PRO A 114 -8.49 -11.38 -2.75
N GLN A 115 -8.95 -11.61 -3.99
CA GLN A 115 -9.64 -12.82 -4.44
C GLN A 115 -10.71 -13.28 -3.45
N THR A 116 -11.99 -13.05 -3.76
CA THR A 116 -13.09 -13.89 -3.26
C THR A 116 -12.55 -15.31 -3.23
N THR A 117 -12.33 -15.87 -2.04
CA THR A 117 -12.16 -17.31 -1.95
C THR A 117 -13.46 -17.82 -2.52
N ILE A 118 -13.43 -18.30 -3.76
CA ILE A 118 -14.54 -18.98 -4.39
C ILE A 118 -14.66 -20.26 -3.56
N LYS A 119 -15.29 -20.16 -2.40
CA LYS A 119 -15.93 -21.31 -1.80
C LYS A 119 -16.96 -21.69 -2.84
N ALA A 120 -16.74 -22.81 -3.51
CA ALA A 120 -17.81 -23.44 -4.26
C ALA A 120 -19.00 -23.50 -3.30
N PRO A 121 -20.18 -23.01 -3.72
CA PRO A 121 -21.37 -23.04 -2.86
C PRO A 121 -21.57 -24.47 -2.34
N ASP A 122 -21.73 -24.61 -1.02
CA ASP A 122 -21.83 -25.92 -0.36
C ASP A 122 -23.19 -26.58 -0.68
N THR A 123 -24.17 -25.78 -1.16
CA THR A 123 -25.52 -26.22 -1.54
C THR A 123 -25.98 -25.61 -2.86
N LEU A 124 -26.94 -26.27 -3.52
CA LEU A 124 -27.55 -25.78 -4.77
C LEU A 124 -28.25 -24.42 -4.59
N ALA A 125 -28.95 -24.22 -3.46
CA ALA A 125 -29.65 -22.98 -3.15
C ALA A 125 -28.69 -21.78 -2.98
N GLU A 126 -27.51 -22.01 -2.39
CA GLU A 126 -26.46 -20.99 -2.29
C GLU A 126 -25.87 -20.67 -3.67
N ALA A 127 -25.70 -21.68 -4.52
CA ALA A 127 -25.22 -21.50 -5.89
C ALA A 127 -26.18 -20.66 -6.73
N GLU A 128 -27.48 -20.95 -6.63
CA GLU A 128 -28.54 -20.21 -7.31
C GLU A 128 -28.59 -18.75 -6.83
N ARG A 129 -28.51 -18.53 -5.52
CA ARG A 129 -28.51 -17.18 -4.94
C ARG A 129 -27.28 -16.38 -5.35
N TYR A 130 -26.11 -17.02 -5.36
CA TYR A 130 -24.86 -16.40 -5.82
C TYR A 130 -24.94 -16.02 -7.31
N TYR A 131 -25.47 -16.92 -8.15
CA TYR A 131 -25.64 -16.65 -9.58
C TYR A 131 -26.62 -15.49 -9.85
N ILE A 132 -27.72 -15.41 -9.09
CA ILE A 132 -28.67 -14.30 -9.17
C ILE A 132 -28.01 -12.97 -8.78
N ASP A 133 -27.28 -12.95 -7.67
CA ASP A 133 -26.64 -11.74 -7.14
C ASP A 133 -25.57 -11.21 -8.11
N THR A 134 -24.72 -12.10 -8.64
CA THR A 134 -23.70 -11.74 -9.63
C THR A 134 -24.29 -11.20 -10.93
N LEU A 135 -25.38 -11.79 -11.45
CA LEU A 135 -26.09 -11.25 -12.60
C LEU A 135 -26.76 -9.91 -12.31
N ALA A 136 -27.37 -9.75 -11.12
CA ALA A 136 -28.00 -8.49 -10.72
C ALA A 136 -26.97 -7.35 -10.61
N LYS A 137 -25.79 -7.61 -10.03
CA LYS A 137 -24.66 -6.67 -9.98
C LYS A 137 -24.17 -6.32 -11.38
N ALA A 138 -23.95 -7.32 -12.24
CA ALA A 138 -23.53 -7.09 -13.63
C ALA A 138 -24.55 -6.26 -14.45
N ILE A 139 -25.86 -6.44 -14.20
CA ILE A 139 -26.92 -5.63 -14.82
C ILE A 139 -26.88 -4.18 -14.34
N ALA A 140 -26.56 -3.95 -13.07
CA ALA A 140 -26.44 -2.61 -12.49
C ALA A 140 -25.21 -1.86 -13.03
N GLU A 141 -24.12 -2.58 -13.29
CA GLU A 141 -22.84 -2.04 -13.77
C GLU A 141 -22.75 -1.93 -15.30
N ALA A 142 -23.69 -2.55 -16.05
CA ALA A 142 -23.69 -2.52 -17.51
C ALA A 142 -23.84 -1.09 -18.06
N GLN A 143 -22.84 -0.64 -18.83
CA GLN A 143 -22.79 0.73 -19.36
C GLN A 143 -23.65 0.95 -20.61
N ASN A 144 -24.03 -0.11 -21.31
CA ASN A 144 -24.80 -0.03 -22.56
C ASN A 144 -26.11 -0.83 -22.46
N MET A 145 -27.10 -0.41 -23.25
CA MET A 145 -28.46 -0.93 -23.17
C MET A 145 -28.59 -2.36 -23.73
N ASP A 146 -27.72 -2.74 -24.67
CA ASP A 146 -27.67 -4.09 -25.26
C ASP A 146 -27.19 -5.13 -24.24
N ASP A 147 -26.08 -4.86 -23.53
CA ASP A 147 -25.59 -5.74 -22.48
C ASP A 147 -26.58 -5.85 -21.33
N LYS A 148 -27.21 -4.74 -20.95
CA LYS A 148 -28.25 -4.74 -19.91
C LYS A 148 -29.42 -5.63 -20.32
N SER A 149 -29.87 -5.54 -21.57
CA SER A 149 -30.95 -6.39 -22.09
C SER A 149 -30.55 -7.86 -22.09
N ARG A 150 -29.35 -8.19 -22.60
CA ARG A 150 -28.81 -9.56 -22.66
C ARG A 150 -28.69 -10.19 -21.27
N LEU A 151 -28.14 -9.45 -20.30
CA LEU A 151 -27.98 -9.92 -18.92
C LEU A 151 -29.33 -10.07 -18.21
N THR A 152 -30.26 -9.14 -18.44
CA THR A 152 -31.63 -9.24 -17.91
C THR A 152 -32.34 -10.49 -18.45
N SER A 153 -32.25 -10.76 -19.75
CA SER A 153 -32.83 -11.98 -20.35
C SER A 153 -32.20 -13.26 -19.79
N LYS A 154 -30.90 -13.27 -19.54
CA LYS A 154 -30.22 -14.41 -18.89
C LYS A 154 -30.74 -14.64 -17.47
N LEU A 155 -30.88 -13.57 -16.69
CA LEU A 155 -31.43 -13.65 -15.33
C LEU A 155 -32.88 -14.12 -15.33
N THR A 156 -33.73 -13.57 -16.21
CA THR A 156 -35.13 -13.98 -16.34
C THR A 156 -35.25 -15.46 -16.70
N ARG A 157 -34.44 -15.94 -17.65
CA ARG A 157 -34.43 -17.36 -18.03
C ARG A 157 -34.01 -18.25 -16.85
N PHE A 158 -32.97 -17.85 -16.14
CA PHE A 158 -32.51 -18.59 -14.96
C PHE A 158 -33.59 -18.68 -13.88
N MET A 159 -34.28 -17.57 -13.59
CA MET A 159 -35.38 -17.54 -12.63
C MET A 159 -36.61 -18.35 -13.05
N GLN A 160 -36.79 -18.64 -14.34
CA GLN A 160 -37.86 -19.52 -14.85
C GLN A 160 -37.48 -21.00 -14.76
N GLU A 161 -36.18 -21.31 -14.85
CA GLU A 161 -35.64 -22.67 -14.77
C GLU A 161 -35.51 -23.14 -13.30
N VAL A 162 -35.29 -22.21 -12.36
CA VAL A 162 -35.30 -22.48 -10.92
C VAL A 162 -36.75 -22.51 -10.43
N GLU A 163 -37.25 -23.70 -10.06
CA GLU A 163 -38.60 -23.84 -9.47
C GLU A 163 -38.75 -22.92 -8.24
N PRO A 164 -39.86 -22.18 -8.10
CA PRO A 164 -40.09 -21.35 -6.93
C PRO A 164 -40.34 -22.24 -5.70
N GLN A 165 -39.27 -22.60 -4.99
CA GLN A 165 -39.33 -23.20 -3.65
C GLN A 165 -39.63 -22.10 -2.60
N TRP A 166 -40.66 -21.28 -2.85
CA TRP A 166 -41.17 -20.34 -1.85
C TRP A 166 -42.35 -21.01 -1.13
N ASN A 167 -42.03 -21.82 -0.11
CA ASN A 167 -42.91 -22.13 1.00
C ASN A 167 -42.18 -21.81 2.31
#